data_AF-A0A2V9ZN65-F1
#
_entry.id   AF-A0A2V9ZN65-F1
#
_cell.length_a   1.000
_cell.length_b   1.000
_cell.length_c   1.000
_cell.angle_alpha   90.00
_cell.angle_beta   90.00
_cell.angle_gamma   90.00
#
_symmetry.space_group_name_H-M   'P 1'
#
loop_
_entity.id
_entity.type
_entity.pdbx_description
1 polymer ?
#
loop_
_entity_poly.entity_id
_entity_poly.type
_entity_poly.pdbx_seq_one_letter_code
_entity_poly.pdbx_strand_id
1 'polypeptide(L)'
;MNGQPVRSIETMIERLQQTKDQPIDVTVLRGKETLQFHMTPVLSKTEDPREQRYRLGFLNKEDTKVSRLPLAQAVKLSLDQNRKYSLMILELAKKIAQRKMSLKAVSGPIGIAQDAGYAAEQKGWTPLLELTAAISLNLGVFNLLPIPILDGGVILLLLIESLMRRDISLHIKERIYQAAFVFLLLFAVTVIYNDLVKTLPGLAQRLP
;
A
#
# COMPACT_ATOMS: atom_id res chain seq x y z
N MET A 1 17.99 -24.45 4.31
CA MET A 1 18.71 -23.74 3.22
C MET A 1 20.16 -23.58 3.64
N ASN A 2 21.11 -24.11 2.88
CA ASN A 2 22.54 -24.13 3.20
C ASN A 2 22.83 -24.61 4.63
N GLY A 3 22.23 -25.74 5.01
CA GLY A 3 22.35 -26.32 6.36
C GLY A 3 21.61 -25.58 7.48
N GLN A 4 21.05 -24.39 7.25
CA GLN A 4 20.29 -23.64 8.25
C GLN A 4 18.78 -23.83 8.13
N PRO A 5 18.05 -23.95 9.26
CA PRO A 5 16.59 -24.04 9.25
C PRO A 5 15.99 -22.69 8.85
N VAL A 6 14.96 -22.73 8.00
CA VAL A 6 14.20 -21.56 7.56
C VAL A 6 12.76 -21.76 8.01
N ARG A 7 12.28 -20.88 8.91
CA ARG A 7 10.99 -21.05 9.60
C ARG A 7 9.82 -20.32 8.95
N SER A 8 10.09 -19.38 8.05
CA SER A 8 9.05 -18.65 7.32
C SER A 8 9.50 -18.34 5.88
N ILE A 9 8.51 -18.10 5.02
CA ILE A 9 8.75 -17.70 3.62
C ILE A 9 9.44 -16.34 3.56
N GLU A 10 9.09 -15.42 4.45
CA GLU A 10 9.71 -14.09 4.55
C GLU A 10 11.21 -14.22 4.83
N THR A 11 11.59 -15.01 5.84
CA THR A 11 13.00 -15.28 6.15
C THR A 11 13.74 -15.94 4.99
N MET A 12 13.04 -16.80 4.21
CA MET A 12 13.61 -17.37 3.00
C MET A 12 13.92 -16.28 1.97
N ILE A 13 12.94 -15.43 1.64
CA ILE A 13 13.07 -14.37 0.63
C ILE A 13 14.17 -13.38 1.01
N GLU A 14 14.26 -13.00 2.29
CA GLU A 14 15.32 -12.12 2.81
C GLU A 14 16.71 -12.70 2.57
N ARG A 15 16.91 -13.99 2.90
CA ARG A 15 18.19 -14.68 2.68
C ARG A 15 18.51 -14.82 1.19
N LEU A 16 17.50 -15.00 0.33
CA LEU A 16 17.70 -15.01 -1.12
C LEU A 16 18.17 -13.64 -1.64
N GLN A 17 17.70 -12.53 -1.07
CA GLN A 17 18.23 -11.21 -1.46
C GLN A 17 19.69 -11.00 -1.07
N GLN A 18 20.16 -11.67 0.00
CA GLN A 18 21.56 -11.63 0.43
C GLN A 18 22.44 -12.54 -0.43
N THR A 19 21.94 -13.72 -0.77
CA THR A 19 22.67 -14.74 -1.54
C THR A 19 22.70 -14.44 -3.04
N LYS A 20 21.72 -13.67 -3.52
CA LYS A 20 21.59 -13.21 -4.92
C LYS A 20 21.58 -14.40 -5.89
N ASP A 21 22.51 -14.40 -6.85
CA ASP A 21 22.69 -15.38 -7.92
C ASP A 21 23.61 -16.54 -7.53
N GLN A 22 24.04 -16.63 -6.26
CA GLN A 22 24.83 -17.77 -5.81
C GLN A 22 23.97 -19.03 -5.65
N PRO A 23 24.43 -20.21 -6.14
CA PRO A 23 23.72 -21.47 -5.96
C PRO A 23 23.52 -21.80 -4.47
N ILE A 24 22.37 -22.38 -4.15
CA ILE A 24 21.99 -22.75 -2.79
C ILE A 24 21.43 -24.16 -2.72
N ASP A 25 21.66 -24.80 -1.58
CA ASP A 25 21.11 -26.11 -1.25
C ASP A 25 19.84 -25.95 -0.42
N VAL A 26 18.74 -26.44 -0.97
CA VAL A 26 17.42 -26.39 -0.36
C VAL A 26 16.98 -27.81 -0.01
N THR A 27 16.92 -28.08 1.29
CA THR A 27 16.38 -29.32 1.84
C THR A 27 14.89 -29.13 2.15
N VAL A 28 14.04 -29.97 1.59
CA VAL A 28 12.57 -29.92 1.76
C VAL A 28 12.11 -31.25 2.32
N LEU A 29 11.29 -31.20 3.38
CA LEU A 29 10.59 -32.38 3.89
C LEU A 29 9.24 -32.51 3.16
N ARG A 30 9.04 -33.60 2.41
CA ARG A 30 7.78 -33.91 1.72
C ARG A 30 7.20 -35.19 2.33
N GLY A 31 6.21 -35.06 3.19
CA GLY A 31 5.68 -36.18 3.97
C GLY A 31 6.74 -36.68 4.96
N LYS A 32 7.27 -37.89 4.74
CA LYS A 32 8.37 -38.48 5.54
C LYS A 32 9.72 -38.47 4.83
N GLU A 33 9.77 -38.03 3.56
CA GLU A 33 10.98 -38.04 2.76
C GLU A 33 11.67 -36.69 2.77
N THR A 34 12.99 -36.72 2.91
CA THR A 34 13.85 -35.52 2.82
C THR A 34 14.40 -35.43 1.41
N LEU A 35 13.95 -34.42 0.67
CA LEU A 35 14.42 -34.11 -0.68
C LEU A 35 15.46 -32.98 -0.60
N GLN A 36 16.53 -33.11 -1.38
CA GLN A 36 17.56 -32.08 -1.49
C GLN A 36 17.60 -31.55 -2.92
N PHE A 37 17.60 -30.23 -3.06
CA PHE A 37 17.64 -29.53 -4.33
C PHE A 37 18.81 -28.57 -4.35
N HIS A 38 19.57 -28.59 -5.44
CA HIS A 38 20.58 -27.59 -5.75
C HIS A 38 19.98 -26.61 -6.76
N MET A 39 19.86 -25.34 -6.39
CA MET A 39 19.14 -24.36 -7.20
C MET A 39 19.74 -22.97 -7.10
N THR A 40 19.64 -22.22 -8.20
CA THR A 40 20.17 -20.87 -8.31
C THR A 40 19.00 -19.87 -8.28
N PRO A 41 19.00 -18.89 -7.36
CA PRO A 41 17.96 -17.87 -7.35
C PRO A 41 18.08 -16.97 -8.58
N VAL A 42 16.94 -16.62 -9.15
CA VAL A 42 16.85 -15.75 -10.33
C VAL A 42 16.21 -14.44 -9.93
N LEU A 43 16.78 -13.32 -10.39
CA LEU A 43 16.16 -12.01 -10.25
C LEU A 43 14.89 -11.97 -11.12
N SER A 44 13.73 -11.89 -10.47
CA SER A 44 12.43 -11.93 -11.16
C SER A 44 11.51 -10.83 -10.65
N LYS A 45 10.57 -10.41 -11.50
CA LYS A 45 9.52 -9.45 -11.12
C LYS A 45 8.61 -10.07 -10.05
N THR A 46 8.16 -9.25 -9.10
CA THR A 46 7.17 -9.66 -8.10
C THR A 46 5.74 -9.46 -8.61
N GLU A 47 4.75 -9.63 -7.74
CA GLU A 47 3.36 -9.23 -8.02
C GLU A 47 3.26 -7.71 -8.26
N ASP A 48 4.12 -6.90 -7.61
CA ASP A 48 4.37 -5.54 -8.06
C ASP A 48 5.40 -5.57 -9.21
N PRO A 49 5.02 -5.17 -10.44
CA PRO A 49 5.92 -5.16 -11.60
C PRO A 49 7.13 -4.25 -11.44
N ARG A 50 7.07 -3.30 -10.49
CA ARG A 50 8.11 -2.32 -10.18
C ARG A 50 9.18 -2.87 -9.24
N GLU A 51 8.91 -3.99 -8.58
CA GLU A 51 9.83 -4.62 -7.66
C GLU A 51 10.41 -5.90 -8.26
N GLN A 52 11.74 -6.03 -8.20
CA GLN A 52 12.45 -7.24 -8.57
C GLN A 52 13.11 -7.83 -7.34
N ARG A 53 12.97 -9.14 -7.16
CA ARG A 53 13.55 -9.88 -6.05
C ARG A 53 14.15 -11.18 -6.55
N TYR A 54 15.25 -11.62 -5.94
CA TYR A 54 15.79 -12.95 -6.16
C TYR A 54 14.81 -14.01 -5.64
N ARG A 55 14.39 -14.94 -6.50
CA ARG A 55 13.37 -15.95 -6.20
C ARG A 55 13.75 -17.30 -6.81
N LEU A 56 13.14 -18.36 -6.27
CA LEU A 56 13.35 -19.76 -6.68
C LEU A 56 12.14 -20.34 -7.45
N GLY A 57 11.17 -19.51 -7.82
CA GLY A 57 9.99 -19.94 -8.58
C GLY A 57 8.92 -20.70 -7.78
N PHE A 58 9.00 -20.73 -6.44
CA PHE A 58 7.93 -21.26 -5.61
C PHE A 58 6.74 -20.29 -5.56
N LEU A 59 5.56 -20.81 -5.83
CA LEU A 59 4.29 -20.14 -5.59
C LEU A 59 3.72 -20.69 -4.28
N ASN A 60 3.42 -19.81 -3.32
CA ASN A 60 2.58 -20.21 -2.19
C ASN A 60 1.15 -20.37 -2.71
N LYS A 61 0.84 -21.55 -3.23
CA LYS A 61 -0.51 -21.88 -3.64
C LYS A 61 -1.28 -22.28 -2.39
N GLU A 62 -1.67 -21.29 -1.59
CA GLU A 62 -2.77 -21.52 -0.67
C GLU A 62 -3.99 -21.81 -1.53
N ASP A 63 -4.69 -22.90 -1.26
CA ASP A 63 -5.94 -23.21 -1.94
C ASP A 63 -6.96 -22.13 -1.56
N THR A 64 -7.05 -21.07 -2.36
CA THR A 64 -8.03 -20.01 -2.19
C THR A 64 -9.42 -20.60 -2.39
N LYS A 65 -10.05 -21.02 -1.30
CA LYS A 65 -11.45 -21.43 -1.31
C LYS A 65 -12.32 -20.19 -1.44
N VAL A 66 -12.86 -19.99 -2.64
CA VAL A 66 -13.90 -18.99 -2.88
C VAL A 66 -15.19 -19.47 -2.22
N SER A 67 -15.45 -19.05 -0.98
CA SER A 67 -16.70 -19.31 -0.28
C SER A 67 -17.72 -18.21 -0.56
N ARG A 68 -18.95 -18.58 -0.93
CA ARG A 68 -20.07 -17.63 -1.01
C ARG A 68 -20.63 -17.42 0.38
N LEU A 69 -20.61 -16.18 0.85
CA LEU A 69 -21.18 -15.80 2.14
C LEU A 69 -22.64 -15.34 1.96
N PRO A 70 -23.54 -15.69 2.90
CA PRO A 70 -24.84 -15.02 3.00
C PRO A 70 -24.66 -13.51 3.21
N LEU A 71 -25.61 -12.71 2.74
CA LEU A 71 -25.51 -11.23 2.73
C LEU A 71 -25.15 -10.64 4.10
N ALA A 72 -25.77 -11.11 5.17
CA ALA A 72 -25.49 -10.63 6.52
C ALA A 72 -24.03 -10.90 6.97
N GLN A 73 -23.49 -12.07 6.63
CA GLN A 73 -22.11 -12.42 6.93
C GLN A 73 -21.14 -11.61 6.06
N ALA A 74 -21.49 -11.39 4.79
CA ALA A 74 -20.68 -10.56 3.88
C ALA A 74 -20.60 -9.11 4.36
N VAL A 75 -21.71 -8.51 4.81
CA VAL A 75 -21.72 -7.15 5.38
C VAL A 75 -20.88 -7.08 6.64
N LYS A 76 -21.03 -8.04 7.56
CA LYS A 76 -20.23 -8.09 8.79
C LYS A 76 -18.73 -8.20 8.47
N LEU A 77 -18.35 -9.12 7.58
CA LEU A 77 -16.96 -9.29 7.15
C LEU A 77 -16.43 -8.02 6.50
N SER A 78 -17.23 -7.36 5.65
CA SER A 78 -16.87 -6.10 5.03
C SER A 78 -16.60 -5.01 6.06
N LEU A 79 -17.44 -4.87 7.09
CA LEU A 79 -17.21 -3.91 8.17
C LEU A 79 -15.92 -4.21 8.95
N ASP A 80 -15.67 -5.48 9.27
CA ASP A 80 -14.46 -5.91 9.97
C ASP A 80 -13.20 -5.64 9.14
N GLN A 81 -13.24 -5.94 7.84
CA GLN A 81 -12.15 -5.66 6.90
C GLN A 81 -11.90 -4.17 6.72
N ASN A 82 -12.95 -3.37 6.50
CA ASN A 82 -12.83 -1.92 6.38
C ASN A 82 -12.22 -1.34 7.66
N ARG A 83 -12.70 -1.74 8.83
CA ARG A 83 -12.12 -1.30 10.11
C ARG A 83 -10.64 -1.65 10.22
N LYS A 84 -10.26 -2.90 9.92
CA LYS A 84 -8.87 -3.36 9.95
C LYS A 84 -7.99 -2.53 9.03
N TYR A 85 -8.39 -2.37 7.77
CA TYR A 85 -7.62 -1.64 6.78
C TYR A 85 -7.57 -0.13 7.07
N SER A 86 -8.66 0.48 7.55
CA SER A 86 -8.63 1.87 8.01
C SER A 86 -7.61 2.11 9.12
N LEU A 87 -7.55 1.20 10.10
CA LEU A 87 -6.55 1.29 11.18
C LEU A 87 -5.13 1.13 10.66
N MET A 88 -4.90 0.23 9.71
CA MET A 88 -3.59 0.06 9.06
C MET A 88 -3.19 1.32 8.29
N ILE A 89 -4.11 1.96 7.55
CA ILE A 89 -3.86 3.20 6.82
C ILE A 89 -3.43 4.31 7.79
N LEU A 90 -4.14 4.47 8.92
CA LEU A 90 -3.78 5.44 9.96
C LEU A 90 -2.41 5.15 10.58
N GLU A 91 -2.09 3.87 10.82
CA GLU A 91 -0.78 3.47 11.34
C GLU A 91 0.35 3.80 10.36
N LEU A 92 0.15 3.53 9.07
CA LEU A 92 1.11 3.85 8.01
C LEU A 92 1.31 5.37 7.90
N ALA A 93 0.21 6.14 7.87
CA ALA A 93 0.27 7.60 7.87
C ALA A 93 1.06 8.15 9.08
N LYS A 94 0.84 7.56 10.27
CA LYS A 94 1.61 7.91 11.48
C LYS A 94 3.09 7.58 11.34
N LYS A 95 3.46 6.41 10.80
CA LYS A 95 4.86 6.01 10.59
C LYS A 95 5.57 6.92 9.57
N ILE A 96 4.86 7.35 8.52
CA ILE A 96 5.35 8.32 7.54
C ILE A 96 5.59 9.68 8.21
N ALA A 97 4.63 10.17 8.99
CA ALA A 97 4.77 11.43 9.74
C ALA A 97 5.95 11.39 10.73
N GLN A 98 6.21 10.22 11.33
CA GLN A 98 7.37 9.98 12.21
C GLN A 98 8.69 9.74 11.45
N ARG A 99 8.71 9.84 10.11
CA ARG A 99 9.85 9.51 9.24
C ARG A 99 10.41 8.09 9.41
N LYS A 100 9.61 7.17 9.96
CA LYS A 100 9.97 5.75 10.12
C LYS A 100 9.72 4.93 8.85
N MET A 101 9.03 5.53 7.89
CA MET A 101 8.73 4.92 6.60
C MET A 101 8.93 5.96 5.49
N SER A 102 9.50 5.53 4.37
CA SER A 102 9.74 6.41 3.23
C SER A 102 8.42 6.76 2.52
N LEU A 103 8.26 8.03 2.15
CA LEU A 103 7.18 8.51 1.28
C LEU A 103 7.17 7.81 -0.10
N LYS A 104 8.29 7.20 -0.52
CA LYS A 104 8.40 6.43 -1.78
C LYS A 104 7.48 5.20 -1.83
N ALA A 105 6.98 4.76 -0.69
CA ALA A 105 6.05 3.64 -0.56
C ALA A 105 4.59 4.04 -0.88
N VAL A 106 4.27 5.33 -0.99
CA VAL A 106 2.93 5.80 -1.37
C VAL A 106 2.86 5.89 -2.89
N SER A 107 1.88 5.21 -3.50
CA SER A 107 1.60 5.31 -4.94
C SER A 107 1.00 6.68 -5.26
N GLY A 108 1.59 7.41 -6.23
CA GLY A 108 1.00 8.61 -6.79
C GLY A 108 -0.05 8.30 -7.88
N PRO A 109 -0.61 9.32 -8.55
CA PRO A 109 -1.64 9.14 -9.57
C PRO A 109 -1.24 8.24 -10.75
N ILE A 110 0.02 8.34 -11.21
CA ILE A 110 0.58 7.50 -12.27
C ILE A 110 0.77 6.07 -11.74
N GLY A 111 1.27 5.93 -10.51
CA GLY A 111 1.35 4.63 -9.84
C GLY A 111 0.00 3.93 -9.74
N ILE A 112 -1.06 4.65 -9.36
CA ILE A 112 -2.43 4.13 -9.30
C ILE A 112 -2.95 3.76 -10.70
N ALA A 113 -2.65 4.55 -11.73
CA ALA A 113 -3.03 4.23 -13.11
C ALA A 113 -2.34 2.94 -13.61
N GLN A 114 -1.08 2.72 -13.24
CA GLN A 114 -0.37 1.47 -13.53
C GLN A 114 -1.00 0.28 -12.78
N ASP A 115 -1.29 0.45 -11.49
CA ASP A 115 -1.94 -0.59 -10.68
C ASP A 115 -3.32 -0.95 -11.27
N ALA A 116 -4.06 0.05 -11.78
CA ALA A 116 -5.32 -0.16 -12.51
C ALA A 116 -5.14 -0.92 -13.83
N GLY A 117 -4.10 -0.59 -14.62
CA GLY A 117 -3.75 -1.33 -15.83
C GLY A 117 -3.43 -2.79 -15.52
N TYR A 118 -2.63 -3.05 -14.49
CA TYR A 118 -2.31 -4.40 -14.03
C TYR A 118 -3.54 -5.17 -13.55
N ALA A 119 -4.42 -4.53 -12.79
CA ALA A 119 -5.68 -5.13 -12.35
C ALA A 119 -6.60 -5.47 -13.53
N ALA A 120 -6.57 -4.67 -14.61
CA ALA A 120 -7.37 -4.91 -15.81
C ALA A 120 -6.84 -6.05 -16.70
N GLU A 121 -5.53 -6.34 -16.66
CA GLU A 121 -4.92 -7.48 -17.37
C GLU A 121 -5.25 -8.83 -16.71
N GLN A 122 -5.62 -8.82 -15.42
CA GLN A 122 -5.98 -10.02 -14.68
C GLN A 122 -7.38 -10.53 -15.05
N LYS A 123 -7.61 -11.84 -14.88
CA LYS A 123 -8.89 -12.47 -15.20
C LYS A 123 -9.97 -12.11 -14.17
N GLY A 124 -11.09 -11.59 -14.66
CA GLY A 124 -12.29 -11.31 -13.87
C GLY A 124 -12.31 -9.92 -13.24
N TRP A 125 -13.40 -9.60 -12.54
CA TRP A 125 -13.62 -8.26 -11.97
C TRP A 125 -13.04 -8.06 -10.57
N THR A 126 -12.67 -9.15 -9.89
CA THR A 126 -12.20 -9.11 -8.50
C THR A 126 -11.02 -8.15 -8.29
N PRO A 127 -9.95 -8.19 -9.12
CA PRO A 127 -8.80 -7.30 -8.91
C PRO A 127 -9.15 -5.82 -9.05
N LEU A 128 -10.02 -5.47 -10.01
CA LEU A 128 -10.50 -4.10 -10.19
C LEU A 128 -11.39 -3.64 -9.02
N LEU A 129 -12.25 -4.51 -8.51
CA LEU A 129 -13.08 -4.21 -7.34
C LEU A 129 -12.24 -4.04 -6.07
N GLU A 130 -11.22 -4.88 -5.88
CA GLU A 130 -10.26 -4.75 -4.77
C GLU A 130 -9.49 -3.43 -4.85
N LEU A 131 -8.97 -3.08 -6.03
CA LEU A 131 -8.30 -1.80 -6.24
C LEU A 131 -9.24 -0.62 -5.95
N THR A 132 -10.46 -0.67 -6.49
CA THR A 132 -11.45 0.39 -6.29
C THR A 132 -11.80 0.53 -4.82
N ALA A 133 -12.04 -0.59 -4.12
CA ALA A 133 -12.33 -0.60 -2.68
C ALA A 133 -11.15 -0.04 -1.87
N ALA A 134 -9.91 -0.39 -2.22
CA ALA A 134 -8.72 0.13 -1.56
C ALA A 134 -8.57 1.65 -1.75
N ILE A 135 -8.78 2.16 -2.97
CA ILE A 135 -8.75 3.61 -3.26
C ILE A 135 -9.87 4.33 -2.51
N SER A 136 -11.10 3.82 -2.57
CA SER A 136 -12.25 4.41 -1.87
C SER A 136 -12.04 4.46 -0.35
N LEU A 137 -11.50 3.40 0.25
CA LEU A 137 -11.21 3.36 1.67
C LEU A 137 -10.10 4.34 2.06
N ASN A 138 -9.02 4.42 1.27
CA ASN A 138 -7.96 5.41 1.48
C ASN A 138 -8.52 6.83 1.45
N LEU A 139 -9.26 7.19 0.40
CA LEU A 139 -9.88 8.52 0.28
C LEU A 139 -10.84 8.81 1.44
N GLY A 140 -11.67 7.84 1.83
CA GLY A 140 -12.57 7.97 2.98
C GLY A 140 -11.82 8.24 4.29
N VAL A 141 -10.75 7.49 4.56
CA VAL A 141 -9.93 7.68 5.78
C VAL A 141 -9.21 9.03 5.77
N PHE A 142 -8.60 9.42 4.64
CA PHE A 142 -7.92 10.71 4.53
C PHE A 142 -8.89 11.89 4.63
N ASN A 143 -10.08 11.78 4.04
CA ASN A 143 -11.11 12.83 4.12
C ASN A 143 -11.64 13.04 5.53
N LEU A 144 -11.60 12.03 6.40
CA LEU A 144 -12.00 12.14 7.81
C LEU A 144 -10.91 12.75 8.71
N LEU A 145 -9.71 13.03 8.19
CA LEU A 145 -8.68 13.69 8.97
C LEU A 145 -9.08 15.15 9.30
N PRO A 146 -8.60 15.68 10.44
CA PRO A 146 -8.88 17.07 10.87
C PRO A 146 -8.05 18.09 10.07
N ILE A 147 -8.12 18.03 8.74
CA ILE A 147 -7.42 18.91 7.83
C ILE A 147 -8.47 19.82 7.18
N PRO A 148 -8.35 21.16 7.28
CA PRO A 148 -9.31 22.07 6.67
C PRO A 148 -9.45 21.81 5.16
N ILE A 149 -10.64 22.07 4.60
CA ILE A 149 -11.10 21.70 3.23
C ILE A 149 -11.55 20.24 3.09
N LEU A 150 -10.99 19.30 3.85
CA LEU A 150 -11.52 17.94 3.89
C LEU A 150 -12.75 17.87 4.79
N ASP A 151 -13.59 16.85 4.57
CA ASP A 151 -14.83 16.62 5.33
C ASP A 151 -14.58 16.61 6.85
N GLY A 152 -13.53 15.95 7.31
CA GLY A 152 -13.11 15.89 8.71
C GLY A 152 -12.67 17.24 9.29
N GLY A 153 -12.10 18.12 8.46
CA GLY A 153 -11.79 19.50 8.85
C GLY A 153 -13.05 20.34 9.01
N VAL A 154 -14.04 20.18 8.13
CA VAL A 154 -15.35 20.85 8.25
C VAL A 154 -16.06 20.36 9.52
N ILE A 155 -16.09 19.04 9.74
CA ILE A 155 -16.65 18.44 10.96
C ILE A 155 -15.95 19.01 12.20
N LEU A 156 -14.62 19.12 12.20
CA LEU A 156 -13.87 19.69 13.32
C LEU A 156 -14.23 21.15 13.57
N LEU A 157 -14.32 21.98 12.53
CA LEU A 157 -14.70 23.38 12.68
C LEU A 157 -16.11 23.53 13.25
N LEU A 158 -17.07 22.73 12.76
CA LEU A 158 -18.43 22.70 13.29
C LEU A 158 -18.48 22.25 14.75
N LEU A 159 -17.67 21.25 15.12
CA LEU A 159 -17.54 20.81 16.52
C LEU A 159 -17.01 21.93 17.41
N ILE A 160 -15.98 22.65 16.94
CA ILE A 160 -15.42 23.81 17.67
C ILE A 160 -16.47 24.91 17.84
N GLU A 161 -17.23 25.23 16.78
CA GLU A 161 -18.30 26.24 16.84
C GLU A 161 -19.43 25.83 17.79
N SER A 162 -19.81 24.55 17.76
CA SER A 162 -20.81 23.98 18.68
C SER A 162 -20.35 24.07 20.14
N LEU A 163 -19.08 23.76 20.41
CA LEU A 163 -18.47 23.89 21.74
C LEU A 163 -18.37 25.35 22.19
N MET A 164 -17.97 26.25 21.28
CA MET A 164 -17.86 27.68 21.54
C MET A 164 -19.22 28.38 21.64
N ARG A 165 -20.30 27.73 21.17
CA ARG A 165 -21.66 28.28 21.01
C ARG A 165 -21.69 29.61 20.25
N ARG A 166 -20.72 29.82 19.36
CA ARG A 166 -20.61 30.98 18.49
C ARG A 166 -19.86 30.62 17.22
N ASP A 167 -20.23 31.28 16.14
CA ASP A 167 -19.58 31.09 14.85
C ASP A 167 -18.17 31.68 14.87
N ILE A 168 -17.23 30.96 14.27
CA ILE A 168 -15.92 31.48 13.93
C ILE A 168 -16.13 32.53 12.83
N SER A 169 -15.45 33.66 12.95
CA SER A 169 -15.60 34.74 11.98
C SER A 169 -15.26 34.28 10.56
N LEU A 170 -16.05 34.75 9.59
CA LEU A 170 -15.90 34.36 8.18
C LEU A 170 -14.48 34.61 7.67
N HIS A 171 -13.90 35.75 8.03
CA HIS A 171 -12.51 36.09 7.69
C HIS A 171 -11.49 35.06 8.19
N ILE A 172 -11.69 34.48 9.38
CA ILE A 172 -10.79 33.44 9.90
C ILE A 172 -10.98 32.14 9.12
N LYS A 173 -12.23 31.73 8.86
CA LYS A 173 -12.52 30.52 8.05
C LYS A 173 -11.92 30.63 6.65
N GLU A 174 -12.09 31.76 5.99
CA GLU A 174 -11.52 32.04 4.67
C GLU A 174 -9.99 31.91 4.67
N ARG A 175 -9.31 32.47 5.68
CA ARG A 175 -7.85 32.37 5.80
C ARG A 175 -7.39 30.94 6.05
N ILE A 176 -8.10 30.19 6.89
CA ILE A 176 -7.81 28.78 7.16
C ILE A 176 -7.97 27.95 5.87
N TYR A 177 -9.07 28.13 5.15
CA TYR A 177 -9.30 27.43 3.89
C TYR A 177 -8.30 27.85 2.82
N GLN A 178 -7.98 29.13 2.67
CA GLN A 178 -6.97 29.57 1.71
C GLN A 178 -5.59 28.94 1.99
N ALA A 179 -5.17 28.92 3.26
CA ALA A 179 -3.90 28.30 3.66
C ALA A 179 -3.89 26.79 3.39
N ALA A 180 -4.98 26.09 3.74
CA ALA A 180 -5.11 24.67 3.49
C ALA A 180 -5.15 24.34 1.99
N PHE A 181 -5.76 25.21 1.17
CA PHE A 181 -5.87 25.01 -0.28
C PHE A 181 -4.50 25.11 -0.94
N VAL A 182 -3.73 26.15 -0.59
CA VAL A 182 -2.36 26.32 -1.06
C VAL A 182 -1.49 25.14 -0.63
N PHE A 183 -1.61 24.71 0.64
CA PHE A 183 -0.90 23.53 1.13
C PHE A 183 -1.24 22.27 0.33
N LEU A 184 -2.53 22.01 0.09
CA LEU A 184 -3.00 20.85 -0.67
C LEU A 184 -2.51 20.88 -2.12
N LEU A 185 -2.51 22.05 -2.75
CA LEU A 185 -2.00 22.24 -4.10
C LEU A 185 -0.49 21.97 -4.17
N LEU A 186 0.29 22.50 -3.24
CA LEU A 186 1.72 22.21 -3.13
C LEU A 186 2.00 20.73 -2.87
N PHE A 187 1.21 20.10 -2.01
CA PHE A 187 1.30 18.68 -1.74
C PHE A 187 1.00 17.85 -2.99
N ALA A 188 -0.08 18.15 -3.71
CA ALA A 188 -0.46 17.46 -4.95
C ALA A 188 0.65 17.58 -6.01
N VAL A 189 1.20 18.78 -6.21
CA VAL A 189 2.35 19.00 -7.12
C VAL A 189 3.55 18.17 -6.69
N THR A 190 3.87 18.13 -5.40
CA THR A 190 5.00 17.36 -4.86
C THR A 190 4.82 15.86 -5.08
N VAL A 191 3.61 15.34 -4.85
CA VAL A 191 3.28 13.92 -5.09
C VAL A 191 3.40 13.58 -6.57
N ILE A 192 2.82 14.38 -7.46
CA ILE A 192 2.90 14.18 -8.91
C ILE A 192 4.36 14.25 -9.37
N TYR A 193 5.13 15.22 -8.89
CA TYR A 193 6.55 15.34 -9.21
C TYR A 193 7.34 14.10 -8.76
N ASN A 194 7.12 13.62 -7.52
CA ASN A 194 7.77 12.42 -7.02
C ASN A 194 7.42 11.18 -7.86
N ASP A 195 6.15 11.06 -8.22
CA ASP A 195 5.64 9.95 -9.04
C ASP A 195 6.28 9.97 -10.44
N LEU A 196 6.34 11.14 -11.10
CA LEU A 196 7.02 11.32 -12.38
C LEU A 196 8.50 10.94 -12.30
N VAL A 197 9.23 11.40 -11.29
CA VAL A 197 10.65 11.08 -11.10
C VAL A 197 10.86 9.58 -10.89
N LYS A 198 9.95 8.92 -10.16
CA LYS A 198 10.01 7.46 -9.92
C LYS A 198 9.71 6.67 -11.19
N THR A 199 8.76 7.12 -12.01
CA THR A 199 8.25 6.37 -13.17
C THR A 199 9.01 6.62 -14.47
N LEU A 200 9.66 7.78 -14.65
CA LEU A 200 10.44 8.08 -15.85
C LEU A 200 11.93 7.71 -15.64
N PRO A 201 12.45 6.67 -16.34
CA PRO A 201 13.83 6.19 -16.15
C PRO A 201 14.93 7.18 -16.57
N GLY A 202 14.59 8.34 -17.15
CA GLY A 202 15.55 9.31 -17.71
C GLY A 202 15.79 10.58 -16.89
N LEU A 203 14.96 10.90 -15.89
CA LEU A 203 15.12 12.13 -15.07
C LEU A 203 16.07 11.91 -13.88
N ALA A 204 16.05 10.72 -13.28
CA ALA A 204 16.90 10.39 -12.14
C ALA A 204 18.41 10.27 -12.48
N GLN A 205 18.77 10.11 -13.76
CA GLN A 205 20.16 10.01 -14.23
C GLN A 205 20.72 11.34 -14.78
N ARG A 206 19.92 12.41 -14.84
CA ARG A 206 20.29 13.67 -15.53
C ARG A 206 20.33 14.91 -14.64
N LEU A 207 20.14 14.77 -13.33
CA LEU A 207 20.38 15.86 -12.38
C LEU A 207 21.74 15.63 -11.71
N PRO A 208 22.62 16.65 -11.68
CA PRO A 208 23.94 16.55 -11.07
C PRO A 208 23.87 16.32 -9.54
#